data_AF-A0A8X7Q0C0-F1
#
_entry.id   AF-A0A8X7Q0C0-F1
#
_cell.length_a   1.000
_cell.length_b   1.000
_cell.length_c   1.000
_cell.angle_alpha   90.00
_cell.angle_beta   90.00
_cell.angle_gamma   90.00
#
_symmetry.space_group_name_H-M   'P 1'
#
loop_
_entity.id
_entity.type
_entity.pdbx_description
1 polymer ?
#
loop_
_entity_poly.entity_id
_entity_poly.type
_entity_poly.pdbx_seq_one_letter_code
_entity_poly.pdbx_strand_id
1 'polypeptide(L)'
;MSSWMEDCRAIEGSEVVIAHSGRTDVLISRFGENLKGGISVTRLEERWTIDDMAFDVPGLSIDCFIPPKEMKMDFHHQDGPKTFPELLDERQKL
;
A
#
# COMPACT_ATOMS: atom_id res chain seq x y z
N MET A 1 -1.05 -11.88 -21.20
CA MET A 1 -1.33 -11.16 -19.95
C MET A 1 -1.50 -9.70 -20.30
N SER A 2 -2.55 -9.08 -19.81
CA SER A 2 -2.92 -7.71 -20.11
C SER A 2 -3.54 -7.06 -18.89
N SER A 3 -3.20 -5.80 -18.66
CA SER A 3 -3.74 -4.99 -17.57
C SER A 3 -4.02 -3.59 -18.11
N TRP A 4 -5.08 -2.97 -17.60
CA TRP A 4 -5.54 -1.64 -18.02
C TRP A 4 -5.89 -0.81 -16.80
N MET A 5 -5.41 0.44 -16.82
CA MET A 5 -5.89 1.51 -15.97
C MET A 5 -6.97 2.26 -16.74
N GLU A 6 -8.11 2.43 -16.11
CA GLU A 6 -9.30 3.04 -16.68
C GLU A 6 -9.73 4.20 -15.77
N ASP A 7 -10.49 5.13 -16.34
CA ASP A 7 -11.03 6.27 -15.59
C ASP A 7 -9.96 7.11 -14.85
N CYS A 8 -8.88 7.45 -15.55
CA CYS A 8 -7.83 8.32 -15.02
C CYS A 8 -8.33 9.77 -14.95
N ARG A 9 -8.41 10.32 -13.74
CA ARG A 9 -8.86 11.69 -13.48
C ARG A 9 -7.83 12.44 -12.65
N ALA A 10 -7.70 13.74 -12.91
CA ALA A 10 -6.92 14.62 -12.06
C ALA A 10 -7.68 14.87 -10.75
N ILE A 11 -6.95 14.93 -9.65
CA ILE A 11 -7.53 15.32 -8.35
C ILE A 11 -7.72 16.84 -8.36
N GLU A 12 -8.89 17.29 -7.95
CA GLU A 12 -9.22 18.72 -7.91
C GLU A 12 -8.16 19.52 -7.13
N GLY A 13 -7.63 20.56 -7.77
CA GLY A 13 -6.60 21.42 -7.18
C GLY A 13 -5.18 20.84 -7.17
N SER A 14 -4.90 19.73 -7.87
CA SER A 14 -3.54 19.17 -7.99
C SER A 14 -3.17 18.76 -9.42
N GLU A 15 -1.88 18.56 -9.68
CA GLU A 15 -1.37 17.98 -10.94
C GLU A 15 -1.36 16.44 -10.93
N VAL A 16 -1.84 15.80 -9.85
CA VAL A 16 -1.83 14.34 -9.70
C VAL A 16 -3.03 13.72 -10.42
N VAL A 17 -2.77 12.67 -11.19
CA VAL A 17 -3.78 11.90 -11.94
C VAL A 17 -3.85 10.49 -11.39
N ILE A 18 -5.07 10.02 -11.11
CA ILE A 18 -5.33 8.72 -10.50
C ILE A 18 -6.36 7.96 -11.33
N ALA A 19 -6.10 6.67 -11.56
CA ALA A 19 -7.06 5.75 -12.15
C ALA A 19 -8.10 5.32 -11.11
N HIS A 20 -9.39 5.56 -11.40
CA HIS A 20 -10.50 5.16 -10.53
C HIS A 20 -11.04 3.76 -10.83
N SER A 21 -10.58 3.14 -11.91
CA SER A 21 -10.96 1.77 -12.23
C SER A 21 -9.88 1.07 -13.03
N GLY A 22 -10.01 -0.25 -13.16
CA GLY A 22 -9.14 -1.00 -14.02
C GLY A 22 -9.52 -2.46 -14.09
N ARG A 23 -8.77 -3.18 -14.92
CA ARG A 23 -8.95 -4.62 -15.09
C ARG A 23 -7.64 -5.31 -15.44
N THR A 24 -7.57 -6.59 -15.11
CA THR A 24 -6.39 -7.42 -15.38
C THR A 24 -6.83 -8.82 -15.81
N ASP A 25 -6.20 -9.35 -16.87
CA ASP A 25 -6.43 -10.68 -17.42
C ASP A 25 -5.09 -11.45 -17.52
N VAL A 26 -5.00 -12.58 -16.82
CA VAL A 26 -3.80 -13.43 -16.75
C VAL A 26 -4.14 -14.90 -16.94
N LEU A 27 -3.25 -15.62 -17.62
CA LEU A 27 -3.20 -17.08 -17.60
C LEU A 27 -1.98 -17.49 -16.76
N ILE A 28 -2.23 -18.21 -15.69
CA ILE A 28 -1.21 -18.74 -14.77
C ILE A 28 -1.01 -20.21 -15.10
N SER A 29 0.12 -20.54 -15.70
CA SER A 29 0.52 -21.92 -15.98
C SER A 29 1.46 -22.42 -14.89
N ARG A 30 1.07 -23.48 -14.18
CA ARG A 30 1.91 -24.17 -13.19
C ARG A 30 2.35 -25.52 -13.77
N PHE A 31 3.66 -25.79 -13.64
CA PHE A 31 4.32 -27.01 -14.08
C PHE A 31 5.21 -27.56 -12.95
N GLY A 32 5.56 -28.84 -12.99
CA GLY A 32 6.45 -29.50 -12.02
C GLY A 32 6.00 -30.90 -11.59
N GLU A 33 6.92 -31.68 -11.03
CA GLU A 33 6.74 -33.12 -10.71
C GLU A 33 5.65 -33.39 -9.67
N ASN A 34 5.31 -32.40 -8.83
CA ASN A 34 4.23 -32.52 -7.84
C ASN A 34 2.82 -32.45 -8.45
N LEU A 35 2.68 -32.20 -9.75
CA LEU A 35 1.40 -32.18 -10.45
C LEU A 35 1.11 -33.57 -11.03
N LYS A 36 0.29 -34.35 -10.31
CA LYS A 36 -0.12 -35.72 -10.68
C LYS A 36 -0.81 -35.84 -12.06
N GLY A 37 -1.09 -34.73 -12.76
CA GLY A 37 -1.83 -34.69 -14.03
C GLY A 37 -1.26 -33.76 -15.11
N GLY A 38 -0.01 -33.29 -15.00
CA GLY A 38 0.64 -32.44 -16.01
C GLY A 38 0.52 -30.93 -15.77
N ILE A 39 0.61 -30.12 -16.84
CA ILE A 39 0.51 -28.65 -16.76
C ILE A 39 -0.90 -28.28 -16.31
N SER A 40 -1.01 -27.46 -15.26
CA SER A 40 -2.27 -26.85 -14.83
C SER A 40 -2.29 -25.39 -15.26
N VAL A 41 -3.39 -24.94 -15.86
CA VAL A 41 -3.57 -23.56 -16.31
C VAL A 41 -4.81 -22.99 -15.64
N THR A 42 -4.63 -21.87 -14.94
CA THR A 42 -5.72 -21.12 -14.31
C THR A 42 -5.81 -19.75 -14.95
N ARG A 43 -7.03 -19.31 -15.31
CA ARG A 43 -7.27 -17.93 -15.71
C ARG A 43 -7.59 -17.09 -14.48
N LEU A 44 -6.96 -15.93 -14.36
CA LEU A 44 -7.25 -14.92 -13.37
C LEU A 44 -7.78 -13.68 -14.10
N GLU A 45 -8.98 -13.25 -13.72
CA GLU A 45 -9.61 -12.01 -14.18
C GLU A 45 -9.92 -11.14 -12.96
N GLU A 46 -9.54 -9.88 -13.02
CA GLU A 46 -9.81 -8.90 -11.96
C GLU A 46 -10.41 -7.64 -12.58
N ARG A 47 -11.42 -7.07 -11.91
CA ARG A 47 -11.93 -5.72 -12.16
C ARG A 47 -12.03 -5.01 -10.82
N TRP A 48 -11.60 -3.76 -10.78
CA TRP A 48 -11.61 -2.95 -9.57
C TRP A 48 -12.15 -1.55 -9.85
N THR A 49 -12.75 -0.94 -8.84
CA THR A 49 -13.23 0.44 -8.80
C THR A 49 -12.84 1.08 -7.47
N ILE A 50 -12.53 2.37 -7.48
CA ILE A 50 -12.22 3.17 -6.29
C ILE A 50 -13.36 4.17 -6.10
N ASP A 51 -14.17 3.96 -5.07
CA ASP A 51 -15.32 4.82 -4.76
C ASP A 51 -14.88 6.10 -4.05
N ASP A 52 -14.04 5.98 -3.02
CA ASP A 52 -13.57 7.10 -2.21
C ASP A 52 -12.05 7.11 -2.07
N MET A 53 -11.50 8.33 -1.99
CA MET A 53 -10.08 8.56 -1.76
C MET A 53 -9.86 9.74 -0.82
N ALA A 54 -8.89 9.62 0.08
CA ALA A 54 -8.47 10.68 0.97
C ALA A 54 -6.94 10.73 1.08
N PHE A 55 -6.42 11.95 1.23
CA PHE A 55 -5.00 12.21 1.47
C PHE A 55 -4.81 12.65 2.91
N ASP A 56 -3.63 12.34 3.46
CA ASP A 56 -3.21 12.76 4.80
C ASP A 56 -4.28 12.49 5.87
N VAL A 57 -4.89 11.30 5.81
CA VAL A 57 -6.02 10.91 6.64
C VAL A 57 -5.66 11.07 8.13
N PRO A 58 -6.31 12.00 8.85
CA PRO A 58 -6.00 12.24 10.26
C PRO A 58 -6.26 11.01 11.12
N GLY A 59 -5.32 10.67 12.01
CA GLY A 59 -5.44 9.53 12.91
C GLY A 59 -4.99 8.19 12.32
N LEU A 60 -4.53 8.16 11.06
CA LEU A 60 -3.89 6.97 10.49
C LEU A 60 -2.43 6.89 10.98
N SER A 61 -2.17 6.09 12.02
CA SER A 61 -0.83 5.81 12.55
C SER A 61 -0.19 4.62 11.84
N ILE A 62 1.13 4.49 11.97
CA ILE A 62 1.86 3.29 11.56
C ILE A 62 1.38 2.02 12.28
N ASP A 63 0.84 2.18 13.49
CA ASP A 63 0.25 1.09 14.27
C ASP A 63 -1.02 0.50 13.63
N CYS A 64 -1.60 1.19 12.64
CA CYS A 64 -2.76 0.72 11.89
C CYS A 64 -2.39 -0.27 10.77
N PHE A 65 -1.11 -0.52 10.53
CA PHE A 65 -0.63 -1.38 9.45
C PHE A 65 -0.11 -2.71 9.99
N ILE A 66 -0.50 -3.81 9.34
CA ILE A 66 0.02 -5.14 9.65
C ILE A 66 1.23 -5.40 8.75
N PRO A 67 2.44 -5.62 9.31
CA PRO A 67 3.61 -5.93 8.51
C PRO A 67 3.43 -7.23 7.72
N PRO A 68 4.06 -7.35 6.54
CA PRO A 68 4.30 -8.63 5.92
C PRO A 68 4.96 -9.59 6.91
N LYS A 69 4.56 -10.87 6.87
CA LYS A 69 4.94 -11.88 7.88
C LYS A 69 6.45 -12.04 8.08
N GLU A 70 7.24 -11.62 7.10
CA GLU A 70 8.71 -11.73 7.07
C GLU A 70 9.44 -10.45 7.51
N MET A 71 8.73 -9.34 7.70
CA MET A 71 9.31 -8.05 8.07
C MET A 71 9.23 -7.81 9.58
N LYS A 72 10.39 -7.60 10.21
CA LYS A 72 10.47 -6.98 11.54
C LYS A 72 10.46 -5.47 11.34
N MET A 73 9.45 -4.78 11.86
CA MET A 73 9.40 -3.34 11.79
C MET A 73 10.04 -2.75 13.04
N ASP A 74 11.29 -2.31 12.91
CA ASP A 74 11.94 -1.47 13.91
C ASP A 74 11.44 -0.03 13.69
N PHE A 75 10.21 0.23 14.11
CA PHE A 75 9.69 1.59 14.11
C PHE A 75 10.40 2.37 15.21
N HIS A 76 11.37 3.20 14.82
CA HIS A 76 11.70 4.35 15.64
C HIS A 76 10.44 5.21 15.70
N HIS A 77 9.74 5.15 16.84
CA HIS A 77 8.81 6.19 17.23
C HIS A 77 9.58 7.49 17.04
N GLN A 78 9.26 8.26 16.00
CA GLN A 78 9.69 9.64 15.97
C GLN A 78 8.90 10.26 17.10
N ASP A 79 9.57 10.41 18.25
CA ASP A 79 9.06 11.16 19.39
C ASP A 79 8.46 12.44 18.80
N GLY A 80 7.16 12.64 19.06
CA GLY A 80 6.46 13.82 18.61
C GLY A 80 7.21 15.10 19.01
N PRO A 81 6.88 16.26 18.42
CA PRO A 81 7.58 17.52 18.72
C PRO A 81 7.70 17.70 20.23
N LYS A 82 8.95 17.65 20.73
CA LYS A 82 9.28 17.75 22.16
C LYS A 82 8.55 18.94 22.75
N THR A 83 7.81 18.69 23.81
CA THR A 83 7.08 19.76 24.48
C THR A 83 8.08 20.71 25.15
N PHE A 84 7.73 21.99 25.28
CA PHE A 84 8.59 23.01 25.90
C PHE A 84 9.24 22.59 27.24
N PRO A 85 8.59 21.82 28.12
CA PRO A 85 9.22 21.30 29.33
C PRO A 85 10.42 20.38 29.06
N GLU A 86 10.35 19.53 28.04
CA GLU A 86 11.40 18.57 27.69
C GLU A 86 12.62 19.27 27.06
N LEU A 87 12.38 20.33 26.29
CA LEU A 87 13.44 21.16 25.73
C LEU A 87 14.20 21.97 26.80
N LEU A 88 13.55 22.30 27.90
CA LEU A 88 14.17 23.03 29.02
C LEU A 88 15.12 22.13 29.81
N ASP A 89 14.77 20.85 29.97
CA ASP A 89 15.57 19.86 30.70
C ASP A 89 16.85 19.49 29.94
N GLU A 90 16.78 19.37 28.61
CA GLU A 90 17.98 19.17 27.77
C GLU A 90 18.92 20.36 27.77
N ARG A 91 18.40 21.60 27.86
CA ARG A 91 19.22 22.82 27.97
C ARG A 91 20.01 22.91 29.27
N GLN A 92 19.58 22.23 30.34
CA GLN A 92 20.28 22.19 31.63
C GLN A 92 21.29 21.05 31.76
N LYS A 93 21.35 20.14 30.77
CA LYS A 93 22.29 19.01 30.72
C LYS A 93 23.55 19.28 29.88
N LEU A 94 23.65 20.46 29.26
CA LEU A 94 24.82 20.99 28.55
C LEU A 94 25.57 22.00 29.42
#